data_AF-A0A4S3B6S1-F1
#
_entry.id   AF-A0A4S3B6S1-F1
#
_cell.length_a   1.000
_cell.length_b   1.000
_cell.length_c   1.000
_cell.angle_alpha   90.00
_cell.angle_beta   90.00
_cell.angle_gamma   90.00
#
_symmetry.space_group_name_H-M   'P 1'
#
loop_
_entity.id
_entity.type
_entity.pdbx_description
1 polymer ?
#
loop_
_entity_poly.entity_id
_entity_poly.type
_entity_poly.pdbx_seq_one_letter_code
_entity_poly.pdbx_strand_id
1 'polypeptide(L)'
;MKMKKKMGVALFLLVTLFTFSACGGEAYDQSMKKVNDAIKERKFIQADIYVEKALEKKPKDLTAQNYQKQLSFYRKSLDELEKKNQDLALSNLKQVVEIKGGSAKLVSYAKKDMEKLGTSTTKTSETSKPKEENKKTETVWNADKEKKLKQYMSDFSRTMKQQYEEYTSSNSVDMYGAKLPEDVFSGKHKMAVNEQPVEIEWSDTGEGKLPYQLVAVYSDAATQSYGAKHVYFFVIKNGQPKVFITQQNQGMPNNYIHFSETENQDLQQNFAQIVGGNFVAKEDKASATKDYPNSKLLAAKAMIKAFNQNPADTDNIGQANVSYDLSTDASYEIWTTGVHLPEEVTIVAGSPTAAGLLMYHNNNDGTVTVYPVPSHYQDHDWDDPVKGKAMAYDVINQARQIDISDVPDDAAQKLVAVFNGDV
;
A
#
# COMPACT_ATOMS: atom_id res chain seq x y z
N MET A 1 -92.61 -33.96 -1.61
CA MET A 1 -93.07 -32.77 -0.87
C MET A 1 -92.00 -32.36 0.15
N LYS A 2 -91.31 -31.24 -0.12
CA LYS A 2 -90.50 -30.37 0.77
C LYS A 2 -89.54 -31.02 1.80
N MET A 3 -88.24 -31.11 1.44
CA MET A 3 -87.15 -30.97 2.42
C MET A 3 -86.68 -29.51 2.46
N LYS A 4 -86.68 -28.93 3.66
CA LYS A 4 -86.26 -27.55 3.94
C LYS A 4 -84.74 -27.42 3.87
N LYS A 5 -84.28 -26.43 3.09
CA LYS A 5 -82.94 -25.83 3.12
C LYS A 5 -82.61 -25.30 4.52
N LYS A 6 -81.40 -25.57 5.01
CA LYS A 6 -80.63 -24.61 5.81
C LYS A 6 -79.17 -24.58 5.35
N MET A 7 -78.87 -23.44 4.75
CA MET A 7 -77.62 -22.81 4.34
C MET A 7 -76.39 -23.18 5.19
N GLY A 8 -75.39 -23.78 4.54
CA GLY A 8 -74.00 -23.81 4.99
C GLY A 8 -73.17 -22.93 4.05
N VAL A 9 -72.44 -21.97 4.62
CA VAL A 9 -71.57 -21.03 3.91
C VAL A 9 -70.40 -21.79 3.30
N ALA A 10 -70.28 -21.76 1.97
CA ALA A 10 -69.09 -22.25 1.26
C ALA A 10 -68.05 -21.11 1.22
N LEU A 11 -67.05 -21.22 2.09
CA LEU A 11 -65.82 -20.43 1.99
C LEU A 11 -64.90 -21.13 0.98
N PHE A 12 -64.66 -20.51 -0.17
CA PHE A 12 -63.68 -20.97 -1.14
C PHE A 12 -62.27 -20.83 -0.54
N LEU A 13 -61.69 -21.94 -0.07
CA LEU A 13 -60.28 -22.02 0.31
C LEU A 13 -59.51 -22.58 -0.88
N LEU A 14 -58.91 -21.66 -1.64
CA LEU A 14 -58.01 -21.94 -2.76
C LEU A 14 -56.74 -22.58 -2.18
N VAL A 15 -56.68 -23.92 -2.17
CA VAL A 15 -55.45 -24.65 -1.85
C VAL A 15 -54.54 -24.57 -3.07
N THR A 16 -53.69 -23.55 -3.12
CA THR A 16 -52.53 -23.54 -4.01
C THR A 16 -51.49 -24.49 -3.46
N LEU A 17 -51.48 -25.70 -4.02
CA LEU A 17 -50.36 -26.62 -3.96
C LEU A 17 -49.21 -26.00 -4.78
N PHE A 18 -48.33 -25.23 -4.15
CA PHE A 18 -47.08 -24.81 -4.76
C PHE A 18 -46.05 -25.94 -4.60
N THR A 19 -46.01 -26.84 -5.59
CA THR A 19 -44.74 -27.47 -5.96
C THR A 19 -43.88 -26.40 -6.62
N PHE A 20 -42.70 -26.09 -6.10
CA PHE A 20 -41.49 -25.76 -6.88
C PHE A 20 -40.30 -25.52 -5.93
N SER A 21 -39.58 -26.60 -5.57
CA SER A 21 -38.19 -26.49 -5.09
C SER A 21 -37.23 -26.27 -6.27
N ALA A 22 -37.53 -25.29 -7.14
CA ALA A 22 -36.66 -24.92 -8.28
C ALA A 22 -35.65 -23.80 -7.93
N CYS A 23 -35.85 -23.06 -6.83
CA CYS A 23 -34.95 -21.97 -6.46
C CYS A 23 -33.56 -22.43 -5.94
N GLY A 24 -33.43 -23.68 -5.46
CA GLY A 24 -32.17 -24.16 -4.87
C GLY A 24 -31.12 -24.61 -5.89
N GLY A 25 -31.56 -25.23 -7.00
CA GLY A 25 -30.67 -25.73 -8.04
C GLY A 25 -29.98 -24.60 -8.81
N GLU A 26 -30.77 -23.61 -9.23
CA GLU A 26 -30.28 -22.46 -9.98
C GLU A 26 -29.31 -21.60 -9.17
N ALA A 27 -29.56 -21.42 -7.87
CA ALA A 27 -28.66 -20.71 -6.96
C ALA A 27 -27.33 -21.46 -6.72
N TYR A 28 -27.37 -22.79 -6.66
CA TYR A 28 -26.17 -23.62 -6.58
C TYR A 28 -25.34 -23.53 -7.87
N ASP A 29 -25.97 -23.66 -9.05
CA ASP A 29 -25.29 -23.64 -10.34
C ASP A 29 -24.64 -22.26 -10.60
N GLN A 30 -25.33 -21.17 -10.24
CA GLN A 30 -24.76 -19.82 -10.29
C GLN A 30 -23.56 -19.66 -9.36
N SER A 31 -23.61 -20.24 -8.17
CA SER A 31 -22.49 -20.19 -7.22
C SER A 31 -21.30 -20.96 -7.80
N MET A 32 -21.51 -22.17 -8.32
CA MET A 32 -20.44 -22.97 -8.93
C MET A 32 -19.87 -22.34 -10.22
N LYS A 33 -20.66 -21.57 -10.98
CA LYS A 33 -20.15 -20.77 -12.08
C LYS A 33 -19.17 -19.70 -11.58
N LYS A 34 -19.55 -18.96 -10.53
CA LYS A 34 -18.71 -17.93 -9.90
C LYS A 34 -17.45 -18.52 -9.28
N VAL A 35 -17.51 -19.71 -8.71
CA VAL A 35 -16.32 -20.46 -8.25
C VAL A 35 -15.35 -20.66 -9.42
N ASN A 36 -15.83 -21.18 -10.56
CA ASN A 36 -14.99 -21.46 -11.71
C ASN A 36 -14.39 -20.20 -12.34
N ASP A 37 -15.15 -19.11 -12.39
CA ASP A 37 -14.67 -17.84 -12.91
C ASP A 37 -13.63 -17.21 -11.97
N ALA A 38 -13.86 -17.23 -10.66
CA ALA A 38 -12.87 -16.81 -9.66
C ALA A 38 -11.58 -17.65 -9.73
N ILE A 39 -11.67 -18.96 -9.95
CA ILE A 39 -10.49 -19.83 -10.16
C ILE A 39 -9.74 -19.43 -11.44
N LYS A 40 -10.44 -19.20 -12.57
CA LYS A 40 -9.77 -18.76 -13.81
C LYS A 40 -9.01 -17.45 -13.59
N GLU A 41 -9.60 -16.54 -12.85
CA GLU A 41 -9.04 -15.23 -12.48
C GLU A 41 -8.01 -15.30 -11.33
N ARG A 42 -7.69 -16.49 -10.81
CA ARG A 42 -6.77 -16.71 -9.68
C ARG A 42 -7.18 -16.04 -8.36
N LYS A 43 -8.47 -15.71 -8.21
CA LYS A 43 -9.06 -15.16 -6.98
C LYS A 43 -9.47 -16.28 -6.02
N PHE A 44 -8.49 -17.00 -5.46
CA PHE A 44 -8.75 -18.25 -4.74
C PHE A 44 -9.56 -18.10 -3.44
N ILE A 45 -9.39 -17.01 -2.70
CA ILE A 45 -10.21 -16.71 -1.50
C ILE A 45 -11.66 -16.46 -1.90
N GLN A 46 -11.88 -15.73 -3.00
CA GLN A 46 -13.23 -15.46 -3.49
C GLN A 46 -13.88 -16.73 -4.05
N ALA A 47 -13.11 -17.61 -4.68
CA ALA A 47 -13.58 -18.93 -5.06
C ALA A 47 -14.04 -19.74 -3.83
N ASP A 48 -13.31 -19.72 -2.70
CA ASP A 48 -13.73 -20.39 -1.46
C ASP A 48 -15.08 -19.87 -0.95
N ILE A 49 -15.27 -18.55 -0.91
CA ILE A 49 -16.54 -17.93 -0.48
C ILE A 49 -17.70 -18.38 -1.38
N TYR A 50 -17.49 -18.50 -2.69
CA TYR A 50 -18.52 -19.00 -3.59
C TYR A 50 -18.77 -20.50 -3.44
N VAL A 51 -17.76 -21.29 -3.08
CA VAL A 51 -17.94 -22.71 -2.77
C VAL A 51 -18.76 -22.89 -1.48
N GLU A 52 -18.48 -22.10 -0.45
CA GLU A 52 -19.27 -22.10 0.80
C GLU A 52 -20.74 -21.79 0.52
N LYS A 53 -21.02 -20.78 -0.30
CA LYS A 53 -22.39 -20.46 -0.74
C LYS A 53 -23.04 -21.58 -1.54
N ALA A 54 -22.29 -22.29 -2.39
CA ALA A 54 -22.80 -23.47 -3.09
C ALA A 54 -23.15 -24.59 -2.08
N LEU A 55 -22.29 -24.81 -1.09
CA LEU A 55 -22.49 -25.81 -0.03
C LEU A 55 -23.63 -25.43 0.93
N GLU A 56 -23.90 -24.15 1.19
CA GLU A 56 -25.10 -23.74 1.93
C GLU A 56 -26.39 -24.21 1.24
N LYS A 57 -26.41 -24.19 -0.10
CA LYS A 57 -27.57 -24.64 -0.89
C LYS A 57 -27.61 -26.15 -1.05
N LYS A 58 -26.45 -26.80 -1.19
CA LYS A 58 -26.32 -28.27 -1.27
C LYS A 58 -25.17 -28.77 -0.38
N PRO A 59 -25.38 -28.93 0.94
CA PRO A 59 -24.30 -29.23 1.88
C PRO A 59 -23.59 -30.56 1.65
N LYS A 60 -24.28 -31.51 1.03
CA LYS A 60 -23.78 -32.87 0.73
C LYS A 60 -23.29 -33.01 -0.71
N ASP A 61 -23.20 -31.91 -1.46
CA ASP A 61 -22.72 -31.96 -2.84
C ASP A 61 -21.22 -32.25 -2.88
N LEU A 62 -20.87 -33.44 -3.40
CA LEU A 62 -19.49 -33.92 -3.42
C LEU A 62 -18.58 -33.05 -4.29
N THR A 63 -19.10 -32.49 -5.39
CA THR A 63 -18.31 -31.63 -6.29
C THR A 63 -17.89 -30.35 -5.59
N ALA A 64 -18.82 -29.64 -4.97
CA ALA A 64 -18.51 -28.41 -4.24
C ALA A 64 -17.57 -28.68 -3.05
N GLN A 65 -17.75 -29.79 -2.31
CA GLN A 65 -16.82 -30.18 -1.24
C GLN A 65 -15.40 -30.45 -1.77
N ASN A 66 -15.28 -31.05 -2.96
CA ASN A 66 -13.99 -31.29 -3.60
C ASN A 66 -13.33 -29.99 -4.07
N TYR A 67 -14.10 -29.03 -4.60
CA TYR A 67 -13.60 -27.69 -4.91
C TYR A 67 -13.06 -26.98 -3.66
N GLN A 68 -13.77 -27.05 -2.53
CA GLN A 68 -13.33 -26.45 -1.26
C GLN A 68 -11.99 -27.03 -0.79
N LYS A 69 -11.87 -28.36 -0.82
CA LYS A 69 -10.63 -29.05 -0.41
C LYS A 69 -9.46 -28.68 -1.32
N GLN A 70 -9.68 -28.65 -2.65
CA GLN A 70 -8.63 -28.26 -3.60
C GLN A 70 -8.19 -26.81 -3.42
N LEU A 71 -9.12 -25.88 -3.21
CA LEU A 71 -8.80 -24.48 -2.95
C LEU A 71 -8.02 -24.30 -1.65
N SER A 72 -8.40 -25.02 -0.58
CA SER A 72 -7.66 -25.01 0.68
C SER A 72 -6.22 -25.48 0.52
N PHE A 73 -5.99 -26.63 -0.13
CA PHE A 73 -4.63 -27.13 -0.36
C PHE A 73 -3.84 -26.22 -1.29
N TYR A 74 -4.46 -25.70 -2.35
CA TYR A 74 -3.78 -24.79 -3.27
C TYR A 74 -3.37 -23.49 -2.57
N ARG A 75 -4.24 -22.88 -1.77
CA ARG A 75 -3.90 -21.68 -0.97
C ARG A 75 -2.82 -21.94 0.07
N LYS A 76 -2.88 -23.06 0.79
CA LYS A 76 -1.80 -23.46 1.71
C LYS A 76 -0.47 -23.61 0.98
N SER A 77 -0.48 -24.12 -0.25
CA SER A 77 0.76 -24.16 -1.03
C SER A 77 1.32 -22.77 -1.35
N LEU A 78 0.48 -21.77 -1.64
CA LEU A 78 0.92 -20.40 -1.88
C LEU A 78 1.53 -19.77 -0.62
N ASP A 79 0.89 -19.97 0.53
CA ASP A 79 1.39 -19.49 1.84
C ASP A 79 2.72 -20.15 2.22
N GLU A 80 2.88 -21.46 1.99
CA GLU A 80 4.16 -22.14 2.22
C GLU A 80 5.25 -21.69 1.23
N LEU A 81 4.90 -21.32 -0.01
CA LEU A 81 5.85 -20.70 -0.95
C LEU A 81 6.31 -19.32 -0.49
N GLU A 82 5.41 -18.51 0.07
CA GLU A 82 5.75 -17.22 0.68
C GLU A 82 6.71 -17.39 1.88
N LYS A 83 6.51 -18.45 2.67
CA LYS A 83 7.41 -18.87 3.77
C LYS A 83 8.68 -19.58 3.27
N LYS A 84 8.87 -19.73 1.96
CA LYS A 84 9.98 -20.45 1.32
C LYS A 84 10.07 -21.94 1.69
N ASN A 85 8.99 -22.54 2.17
CA ASN A 85 8.90 -23.95 2.52
C ASN A 85 8.44 -24.80 1.33
N GLN A 86 9.38 -25.10 0.42
CA GLN A 86 9.08 -25.71 -0.87
C GLN A 86 8.53 -27.14 -0.77
N ASP A 87 8.99 -27.94 0.19
CA ASP A 87 8.53 -29.33 0.36
C ASP A 87 7.06 -29.39 0.80
N LEU A 88 6.66 -28.53 1.74
CA LEU A 88 5.28 -28.47 2.21
C LEU A 88 4.35 -27.84 1.15
N ALA A 89 4.84 -26.83 0.42
CA ALA A 89 4.13 -26.31 -0.75
C ALA A 89 3.88 -27.41 -1.79
N LEU A 90 4.89 -28.21 -2.10
CA LEU A 90 4.78 -29.29 -3.07
C LEU A 90 3.85 -30.42 -2.60
N SER A 91 3.90 -30.78 -1.31
CA SER A 91 2.97 -31.74 -0.72
C SER A 91 1.51 -31.26 -0.86
N ASN A 92 1.26 -29.99 -0.55
CA ASN A 92 -0.06 -29.39 -0.71
C ASN A 92 -0.52 -29.37 -2.19
N LEU A 93 0.37 -29.05 -3.14
CA LEU A 93 0.04 -29.09 -4.57
C LEU A 93 -0.29 -30.51 -5.06
N LYS A 94 0.39 -31.55 -4.57
CA LYS A 94 0.06 -32.95 -4.88
C LYS A 94 -1.35 -33.31 -4.39
N GLN A 95 -1.73 -32.87 -3.20
CA GLN A 95 -3.09 -33.09 -2.66
C GLN A 95 -4.16 -32.44 -3.55
N VAL A 96 -3.90 -31.27 -4.16
CA VAL A 96 -4.82 -30.64 -5.13
C VAL A 96 -5.07 -31.55 -6.34
N VAL A 97 -4.02 -32.21 -6.85
CA VAL A 97 -4.08 -33.08 -8.02
C VAL A 97 -4.76 -34.43 -7.73
N GLU A 98 -4.61 -34.97 -6.52
CA GLU A 98 -5.20 -36.26 -6.11
C GLU A 98 -6.72 -36.20 -5.92
N ILE A 99 -7.26 -35.04 -5.54
CA ILE A 99 -8.71 -34.85 -5.37
C ILE A 99 -9.42 -34.91 -6.73
N LYS A 100 -10.21 -35.97 -6.94
CA LYS A 100 -11.03 -36.17 -8.14
C LYS A 100 -12.40 -35.51 -7.99
N GLY A 101 -13.04 -35.15 -9.12
CA GLY A 101 -14.38 -34.55 -9.11
C GLY A 101 -14.42 -33.12 -8.57
N GLY A 102 -13.30 -32.39 -8.64
CA GLY A 102 -13.20 -30.96 -8.34
C GLY A 102 -12.82 -30.14 -9.59
N SER A 103 -12.16 -28.99 -9.40
CA SER A 103 -11.75 -28.08 -10.46
C SER A 103 -10.58 -28.61 -11.28
N ALA A 104 -10.82 -28.99 -12.53
CA ALA A 104 -9.76 -29.34 -13.47
C ALA A 104 -8.77 -28.18 -13.74
N LYS A 105 -9.25 -26.93 -13.67
CA LYS A 105 -8.42 -25.74 -13.87
C LYS A 105 -7.44 -25.54 -12.71
N LEU A 106 -7.89 -25.78 -11.48
CA LEU A 106 -7.04 -25.69 -10.29
C LEU A 106 -6.00 -26.81 -10.27
N VAL A 107 -6.37 -28.02 -10.72
CA VAL A 107 -5.41 -29.12 -10.96
C VAL A 107 -4.37 -28.73 -12.02
N SER A 108 -4.76 -28.05 -13.09
CA SER A 108 -3.83 -27.55 -14.11
C SER A 108 -2.85 -26.52 -13.54
N TYR A 109 -3.31 -25.61 -12.69
CA TYR A 109 -2.43 -24.67 -12.00
C TYR A 109 -1.47 -25.41 -11.06
N ALA A 110 -1.97 -26.35 -10.27
CA ALA A 110 -1.14 -27.10 -9.35
C ALA A 110 -0.02 -27.88 -10.07
N LYS A 111 -0.34 -28.55 -11.18
CA LYS A 111 0.68 -29.22 -12.02
C LYS A 111 1.72 -28.26 -12.56
N LYS A 112 1.29 -27.09 -13.08
CA LYS A 112 2.21 -26.06 -13.60
C LYS A 112 3.13 -25.52 -12.50
N ASP A 113 2.61 -25.35 -11.28
CA ASP A 113 3.40 -24.83 -10.17
C ASP A 113 4.33 -25.92 -9.59
N MET A 114 3.91 -27.20 -9.57
CA MET A 114 4.78 -28.33 -9.25
C MET A 114 5.94 -28.51 -10.24
N GLU A 115 5.68 -28.28 -11.53
CA GLU A 115 6.71 -28.29 -12.59
C GLU A 115 7.75 -27.18 -12.36
N LYS A 116 7.30 -25.98 -11.99
CA LYS A 116 8.19 -24.86 -11.64
C LYS A 116 9.01 -25.12 -10.37
N LEU A 117 8.47 -25.87 -9.41
CA LEU A 117 9.10 -26.20 -8.13
C LEU A 117 10.01 -27.44 -8.19
N GLY A 118 10.18 -28.06 -9.36
CA GLY A 118 11.18 -29.10 -9.55
C GLY A 118 10.73 -30.54 -9.27
N THR A 119 9.42 -30.85 -9.34
CA THR A 119 9.00 -32.26 -9.45
C THR A 119 8.46 -32.61 -10.83
N SER A 120 9.33 -33.27 -11.59
CA SER A 120 8.94 -34.13 -12.68
C SER A 120 8.44 -35.46 -12.10
N THR A 121 7.14 -35.74 -12.27
CA THR A 121 6.56 -37.09 -12.38
C THR A 121 5.20 -36.88 -13.06
N THR A 122 4.96 -37.17 -14.33
CA THR A 122 5.28 -38.40 -15.05
C THR A 122 5.24 -38.12 -16.56
N LYS A 123 6.17 -38.73 -17.30
CA LYS A 123 6.28 -38.80 -18.75
C LYS A 123 4.92 -39.06 -19.44
N THR A 124 4.60 -38.28 -20.48
CA THR A 124 4.26 -38.83 -21.80
C THR A 124 4.74 -37.84 -22.86
N SER A 125 5.17 -38.41 -23.96
CA SER A 125 6.11 -37.98 -24.99
C SER A 125 5.56 -37.00 -26.03
N GLU A 126 6.50 -36.55 -26.89
CA GLU A 126 6.36 -35.89 -28.20
C GLU A 126 6.30 -34.35 -28.17
N THR A 127 7.16 -33.57 -28.82
CA THR A 127 8.29 -33.83 -29.73
C THR A 127 9.19 -32.59 -29.72
N SER A 128 10.50 -32.84 -29.72
CA SER A 128 11.60 -31.88 -29.79
C SER A 128 11.65 -31.07 -31.09
N LYS A 129 11.87 -29.75 -30.98
CA LYS A 129 12.66 -28.93 -31.94
C LYS A 129 13.00 -27.54 -31.34
N PRO A 130 14.02 -26.83 -31.85
CA PRO A 130 15.21 -26.47 -31.07
C PRO A 130 15.11 -25.11 -30.39
N LYS A 131 15.95 -24.98 -29.37
CA LYS A 131 16.30 -23.79 -28.63
C LYS A 131 16.71 -22.66 -29.60
N GLU A 132 15.85 -21.65 -29.73
CA GLU A 132 16.20 -20.40 -30.40
C GLU A 132 16.57 -19.39 -29.30
N GLU A 133 17.85 -19.07 -29.25
CA GLU A 133 18.46 -18.05 -28.42
C GLU A 133 17.98 -16.68 -28.91
N ASN A 134 16.78 -16.28 -28.49
CA ASN A 134 16.22 -14.99 -28.85
C ASN A 134 16.61 -13.96 -27.80
N LYS A 135 17.39 -12.96 -28.22
CA LYS A 135 17.74 -11.76 -27.44
C LYS A 135 16.48 -11.24 -26.74
N LYS A 136 16.46 -11.25 -25.41
CA LYS A 136 15.45 -10.56 -24.60
C LYS A 136 15.40 -9.10 -25.04
N THR A 137 14.34 -8.71 -25.73
CA THR A 137 13.89 -7.32 -25.76
C THR A 137 13.51 -6.95 -24.33
N GLU A 138 14.32 -6.13 -23.66
CA GLU A 138 14.02 -5.62 -22.33
C GLU A 138 12.83 -4.65 -22.40
N THR A 139 11.71 -5.02 -21.78
CA THR A 139 10.53 -4.17 -21.61
C THR A 139 10.76 -3.11 -20.52
N VAL A 140 10.01 -1.99 -20.60
CA VAL A 140 10.13 -0.86 -19.65
C VAL A 140 9.86 -1.27 -18.20
N TRP A 141 8.94 -2.21 -17.98
CA TRP A 141 8.67 -2.88 -16.71
C TRP A 141 8.82 -4.39 -16.87
N ASN A 142 9.30 -5.07 -15.83
CA ASN A 142 9.46 -6.52 -15.81
C ASN A 142 9.52 -7.04 -14.37
N ALA A 143 9.55 -8.36 -14.21
CA ALA A 143 9.55 -9.01 -12.89
C ALA A 143 10.75 -8.64 -11.99
N ASP A 144 11.91 -8.32 -12.56
CA ASP A 144 13.06 -7.89 -11.76
C ASP A 144 12.82 -6.49 -11.17
N LYS A 145 12.20 -5.60 -11.95
CA LYS A 145 11.80 -4.26 -11.51
C LYS A 145 10.65 -4.31 -10.49
N GLU A 146 9.67 -5.19 -10.69
CA GLU A 146 8.62 -5.48 -9.71
C GLU A 146 9.20 -5.93 -8.37
N LYS A 147 10.13 -6.90 -8.38
CA LYS A 147 10.80 -7.37 -7.17
C LYS A 147 11.55 -6.25 -6.45
N LYS A 148 12.25 -5.40 -7.19
CA LYS A 148 12.96 -4.23 -6.64
C LYS A 148 11.99 -3.23 -6.00
N LEU A 149 10.89 -2.94 -6.67
CA LEU A 149 9.85 -2.06 -6.12
C LEU A 149 9.20 -2.66 -4.88
N LYS A 150 8.89 -3.96 -4.87
CA LYS A 150 8.32 -4.65 -3.72
C LYS A 150 9.26 -4.63 -2.51
N GLN A 151 10.55 -4.86 -2.73
CA GLN A 151 11.56 -4.73 -1.68
C GLN A 151 11.61 -3.30 -1.15
N TYR A 152 11.68 -2.32 -2.05
CA TYR A 152 11.67 -0.91 -1.66
C TYR A 152 10.41 -0.54 -0.88
N MET A 153 9.22 -0.96 -1.31
CA MET A 153 7.96 -0.68 -0.61
C MET A 153 7.87 -1.38 0.74
N SER A 154 8.51 -2.53 0.91
CA SER A 154 8.65 -3.16 2.23
C SER A 154 9.55 -2.37 3.16
N ASP A 155 10.64 -1.80 2.65
CA ASP A 155 11.53 -0.96 3.45
C ASP A 155 10.89 0.39 3.73
N PHE A 156 10.25 1.01 2.74
CA PHE A 156 9.41 2.21 2.88
C PHE A 156 8.32 2.01 3.94
N SER A 157 7.65 0.85 3.95
CA SER A 157 6.67 0.51 4.99
C SER A 157 7.28 0.54 6.40
N ARG A 158 8.49 0.01 6.54
CA ARG A 158 9.20 -0.01 7.82
C ARG A 158 9.62 1.40 8.23
N THR A 159 10.22 2.15 7.32
CA THR A 159 10.70 3.53 7.53
C THR A 159 9.54 4.44 7.92
N MET A 160 8.45 4.40 7.17
CA MET A 160 7.27 5.24 7.42
C MET A 160 6.40 4.73 8.59
N LYS A 161 6.74 3.58 9.18
CA LYS A 161 5.91 2.86 10.17
C LYS A 161 4.45 2.68 9.71
N GLN A 162 4.27 2.51 8.40
CA GLN A 162 2.99 2.35 7.72
C GLN A 162 3.03 1.03 6.98
N GLN A 163 2.01 0.19 7.09
CA GLN A 163 2.05 -1.13 6.49
C GLN A 163 1.50 -1.07 5.06
N TYR A 164 2.35 -0.73 4.10
CA TYR A 164 1.96 -0.74 2.69
C TYR A 164 1.95 -2.17 2.14
N GLU A 165 0.78 -2.59 1.71
CA GLU A 165 0.57 -3.84 1.01
C GLU A 165 0.46 -3.60 -0.49
N GLU A 166 0.88 -4.61 -1.26
CA GLU A 166 0.72 -4.61 -2.70
C GLU A 166 -0.69 -5.03 -3.09
N TYR A 167 -1.30 -4.25 -3.98
CA TYR A 167 -2.61 -4.50 -4.55
C TYR A 167 -2.49 -4.66 -6.06
N THR A 168 -3.39 -5.47 -6.62
CA THR A 168 -3.40 -5.81 -8.04
C THR A 168 -4.78 -5.56 -8.63
N SER A 169 -4.91 -5.66 -9.95
CA SER A 169 -6.21 -5.64 -10.62
C SER A 169 -7.19 -6.72 -10.13
N SER A 170 -6.69 -7.78 -9.47
CA SER A 170 -7.49 -8.88 -8.91
C SER A 170 -7.63 -8.85 -7.38
N ASN A 171 -6.84 -8.01 -6.70
CA ASN A 171 -6.86 -7.81 -5.25
C ASN A 171 -6.80 -6.31 -4.98
N SER A 172 -7.97 -5.69 -4.87
CA SER A 172 -8.10 -4.25 -4.71
C SER A 172 -8.08 -3.82 -3.25
N VAL A 173 -7.47 -2.67 -2.98
CA VAL A 173 -7.57 -2.01 -1.69
C VAL A 173 -8.95 -1.37 -1.50
N ASP A 174 -9.49 -1.43 -0.29
CA ASP A 174 -10.69 -0.68 0.10
C ASP A 174 -10.33 0.71 0.65
N MET A 175 -10.51 1.71 -0.20
CA MET A 175 -10.36 3.12 0.14
C MET A 175 -11.74 3.76 0.36
N TYR A 176 -12.28 3.58 1.57
CA TYR A 176 -13.58 4.12 1.98
C TYR A 176 -14.76 3.67 1.09
N GLY A 177 -14.75 2.41 0.67
CA GLY A 177 -15.76 1.81 -0.21
C GLY A 177 -15.39 1.83 -1.70
N ALA A 178 -14.39 2.61 -2.10
CA ALA A 178 -13.81 2.52 -3.45
C ALA A 178 -12.78 1.39 -3.50
N LYS A 179 -12.96 0.43 -4.41
CA LYS A 179 -12.04 -0.70 -4.62
C LYS A 179 -11.00 -0.31 -5.65
N LEU A 180 -9.78 0.01 -5.24
CA LEU A 180 -8.71 0.46 -6.16
C LEU A 180 -7.70 -0.67 -6.42
N PRO A 181 -7.27 -0.91 -7.67
CA PRO A 181 -7.62 -0.17 -8.90
C PRO A 181 -8.88 -0.68 -9.64
N GLU A 182 -9.56 -1.74 -9.18
CA GLU A 182 -10.68 -2.37 -9.91
C GLU A 182 -11.82 -1.42 -10.31
N ASP A 183 -12.24 -0.53 -9.43
CA ASP A 183 -13.33 0.41 -9.71
C ASP A 183 -12.95 1.44 -10.79
N VAL A 184 -11.65 1.74 -10.94
CA VAL A 184 -11.14 2.58 -12.04
C VAL A 184 -11.19 1.79 -13.36
N PHE A 185 -10.74 0.54 -13.36
CA PHE A 185 -10.68 -0.27 -14.59
C PHE A 185 -12.03 -0.83 -15.04
N SER A 186 -12.97 -1.02 -14.13
CA SER A 186 -14.37 -1.37 -14.46
C SER A 186 -15.19 -0.18 -14.94
N GLY A 187 -14.64 1.05 -14.84
CA GLY A 187 -15.33 2.29 -15.21
C GLY A 187 -16.36 2.78 -14.20
N LYS A 188 -16.43 2.16 -13.01
CA LYS A 188 -17.30 2.60 -11.91
C LYS A 188 -16.89 3.98 -11.39
N HIS A 189 -15.59 4.25 -11.34
CA HIS A 189 -15.01 5.56 -11.11
C HIS A 189 -14.04 5.91 -12.24
N LYS A 190 -13.85 7.21 -12.52
CA LYS A 190 -12.73 7.66 -13.36
C LYS A 190 -11.59 8.14 -12.46
N MET A 191 -10.36 7.83 -12.86
CA MET A 191 -9.18 8.46 -12.28
C MET A 191 -9.04 9.88 -12.82
N ALA A 192 -8.78 10.83 -11.94
CA ALA A 192 -8.39 12.18 -12.31
C ALA A 192 -7.03 12.52 -11.69
N VAL A 193 -6.21 13.28 -12.42
CA VAL A 193 -4.93 13.81 -11.95
C VAL A 193 -5.00 15.33 -12.04
N ASN A 194 -4.80 16.03 -10.92
CA ASN A 194 -4.93 17.49 -10.83
C ASN A 194 -6.26 17.98 -11.44
N GLU A 195 -7.38 17.41 -10.97
CA GLU A 195 -8.75 17.69 -11.43
C GLU A 195 -9.09 17.29 -12.88
N GLN A 196 -8.14 16.76 -13.66
CA GLN A 196 -8.39 16.35 -15.05
C GLN A 196 -8.52 14.82 -15.16
N PRO A 197 -9.60 14.29 -15.77
CA PRO A 197 -9.75 12.85 -15.97
C PRO A 197 -8.66 12.31 -16.89
N VAL A 198 -8.15 11.13 -16.58
CA VAL A 198 -7.09 10.45 -17.35
C VAL A 198 -7.50 9.04 -17.72
N GLU A 199 -6.93 8.53 -18.81
CA GLU A 199 -7.11 7.15 -19.25
C GLU A 199 -5.91 6.30 -18.80
N ILE A 200 -6.19 5.23 -18.06
CA ILE A 200 -5.21 4.36 -17.42
C ILE A 200 -5.55 2.88 -17.64
N GLU A 201 -4.53 2.06 -17.85
CA GLU A 201 -4.64 0.61 -17.94
C GLU A 201 -3.57 -0.08 -17.09
N TRP A 202 -3.82 -1.32 -16.69
CA TRP A 202 -2.79 -2.17 -16.08
C TRP A 202 -1.80 -2.64 -17.15
N SER A 203 -0.50 -2.62 -16.85
CA SER A 203 0.52 -3.18 -17.74
C SER A 203 1.61 -3.92 -16.97
N ASP A 204 1.82 -5.19 -17.32
CA ASP A 204 2.92 -6.00 -16.77
C ASP A 204 4.28 -5.64 -17.41
N THR A 205 4.27 -4.82 -18.47
CA THR A 205 5.46 -4.47 -19.27
C THR A 205 5.81 -2.99 -19.21
N GLY A 206 4.96 -2.16 -18.59
CA GLY A 206 5.11 -0.70 -18.59
C GLY A 206 4.85 -0.06 -19.95
N GLU A 207 4.42 -0.85 -20.93
CA GLU A 207 4.03 -0.44 -22.28
C GLU A 207 2.54 -0.69 -22.48
N GLY A 208 1.89 0.11 -23.34
CA GLY A 208 0.45 0.06 -23.49
C GLY A 208 -0.07 0.96 -24.61
N LYS A 209 -1.38 0.99 -24.77
CA LYS A 209 -2.10 1.82 -25.74
C LYS A 209 -2.57 3.15 -25.14
N LEU A 210 -2.81 3.19 -23.83
CA LEU A 210 -3.25 4.40 -23.13
C LEU A 210 -2.05 5.27 -22.72
N PRO A 211 -2.24 6.51 -22.25
CA PRO A 211 -1.13 7.35 -21.82
C PRO A 211 -0.57 6.99 -20.43
N TYR A 212 -1.35 6.30 -19.58
CA TYR A 212 -0.95 5.90 -18.22
C TYR A 212 -0.96 4.37 -18.10
N GLN A 213 0.21 3.78 -17.82
CA GLN A 213 0.39 2.35 -17.58
C GLN A 213 0.59 2.12 -16.08
N LEU A 214 -0.43 1.64 -15.39
CA LEU A 214 -0.32 1.24 -13.98
C LEU A 214 0.46 -0.08 -13.90
N VAL A 215 1.59 -0.05 -13.22
CA VAL A 215 2.48 -1.22 -13.09
C VAL A 215 2.47 -1.80 -11.67
N ALA A 216 2.09 -1.01 -10.67
CA ALA A 216 1.88 -1.48 -9.31
C ALA A 216 0.96 -0.55 -8.51
N VAL A 217 0.30 -1.10 -7.49
CA VAL A 217 -0.49 -0.36 -6.51
C VAL A 217 -0.01 -0.75 -5.12
N TYR A 218 0.21 0.23 -4.26
CA TYR A 218 0.50 -0.02 -2.86
C TYR A 218 -0.38 0.84 -1.97
N SER A 219 -0.84 0.29 -0.85
CA SER A 219 -1.66 1.05 0.08
C SER A 219 -1.50 0.55 1.51
N ASP A 220 -1.58 1.47 2.45
CA ASP A 220 -1.62 1.20 3.88
C ASP A 220 -3.06 1.21 4.45
N ALA A 221 -4.07 1.35 3.59
CA ALA A 221 -5.47 1.52 3.95
C ALA A 221 -6.06 0.38 4.79
N ALA A 222 -5.51 -0.83 4.70
CA ALA A 222 -5.94 -1.97 5.50
C ALA A 222 -5.62 -1.79 6.99
N THR A 223 -4.62 -0.97 7.31
CA THR A 223 -4.03 -0.86 8.65
C THR A 223 -4.13 0.55 9.20
N GLN A 224 -4.20 1.56 8.33
CA GLN A 224 -4.37 2.96 8.73
C GLN A 224 -5.78 3.31 9.16
N SER A 225 -5.83 4.27 10.08
CA SER A 225 -7.07 4.82 10.64
C SER A 225 -7.87 5.59 9.58
N TYR A 226 -9.15 5.82 9.87
CA TYR A 226 -10.00 6.62 9.01
C TYR A 226 -9.44 8.04 8.87
N GLY A 227 -9.37 8.56 7.65
CA GLY A 227 -8.71 9.83 7.31
C GLY A 227 -7.21 9.77 7.00
N ALA A 228 -6.51 8.69 7.38
CA ALA A 228 -5.05 8.58 7.22
C ALA A 228 -4.61 7.51 6.21
N LYS A 229 -5.50 7.11 5.30
CA LYS A 229 -5.24 6.05 4.33
C LYS A 229 -4.59 6.64 3.08
N HIS A 230 -3.62 5.92 2.53
CA HIS A 230 -2.90 6.31 1.32
C HIS A 230 -3.00 5.20 0.28
N VAL A 231 -3.24 5.56 -0.98
CA VAL A 231 -3.12 4.63 -2.11
C VAL A 231 -2.16 5.23 -3.12
N TYR A 232 -1.05 4.54 -3.36
CA TYR A 232 -0.05 4.88 -4.35
C TYR A 232 -0.23 4.08 -5.63
N PHE A 233 -0.30 4.78 -6.75
CA PHE A 233 -0.27 4.22 -8.10
C PHE A 233 1.09 4.49 -8.72
N PHE A 234 1.84 3.43 -8.98
CA PHE A 234 3.12 3.48 -9.69
C PHE A 234 2.85 3.34 -11.19
N VAL A 235 3.08 4.41 -11.94
CA VAL A 235 2.62 4.55 -13.31
C VAL A 235 3.78 4.90 -14.25
N ILE A 236 3.87 4.21 -15.38
CA ILE A 236 4.66 4.69 -16.51
C ILE A 236 3.74 5.56 -17.37
N LYS A 237 4.02 6.86 -17.46
CA LYS A 237 3.26 7.82 -18.27
C LYS A 237 4.10 8.19 -19.49
N ASN A 238 3.71 7.74 -20.68
CA ASN A 238 4.47 7.97 -21.92
C ASN A 238 5.97 7.63 -21.78
N GLY A 239 6.28 6.50 -21.14
CA GLY A 239 7.65 6.06 -20.88
C GLY A 239 8.35 6.72 -19.68
N GLN A 240 7.73 7.70 -19.02
CA GLN A 240 8.27 8.36 -17.83
C GLN A 240 7.65 7.79 -16.53
N PRO A 241 8.47 7.36 -15.56
CA PRO A 241 7.99 6.87 -14.28
C PRO A 241 7.40 8.01 -13.42
N LYS A 242 6.20 7.79 -12.91
CA LYS A 242 5.45 8.72 -12.05
C LYS A 242 4.76 7.95 -10.93
N VAL A 243 4.69 8.56 -9.74
CA VAL A 243 3.98 8.00 -8.60
C VAL A 243 2.85 8.95 -8.23
N PHE A 244 1.63 8.43 -8.27
CA PHE A 244 0.43 9.17 -7.93
C PHE A 244 -0.11 8.71 -6.59
N ILE A 245 -0.65 9.63 -5.80
CA ILE A 245 -1.26 9.34 -4.50
C ILE A 245 -2.71 9.80 -4.49
N THR A 246 -3.58 9.02 -3.85
CA THR A 246 -4.88 9.51 -3.40
C THR A 246 -5.05 9.29 -1.91
N GLN A 247 -5.55 10.32 -1.23
CA GLN A 247 -5.96 10.34 0.17
C GLN A 247 -7.44 10.76 0.27
N GLN A 248 -8.18 10.71 -0.85
CA GLN A 248 -9.55 11.15 -0.93
C GLN A 248 -10.43 10.31 0.02
N ASN A 249 -11.06 10.98 1.00
CA ASN A 249 -11.87 10.33 2.03
C ASN A 249 -13.38 10.53 1.85
N GLN A 250 -13.79 11.31 0.85
CA GLN A 250 -15.18 11.58 0.51
C GLN A 250 -15.41 11.47 -1.00
N GLY A 251 -16.60 11.02 -1.39
CA GLY A 251 -17.02 11.03 -2.78
C GLY A 251 -17.20 12.46 -3.29
N MET A 252 -16.84 12.70 -4.56
CA MET A 252 -17.03 13.99 -5.23
C MET A 252 -18.24 13.95 -6.18
N PRO A 253 -18.91 15.08 -6.47
CA PRO A 253 -20.07 15.12 -7.37
C PRO A 253 -19.80 14.58 -8.78
N ASN A 254 -18.55 14.65 -9.24
CA ASN A 254 -18.13 14.11 -10.53
C ASN A 254 -17.91 12.58 -10.53
N ASN A 255 -18.02 11.93 -9.36
CA ASN A 255 -17.80 10.50 -9.16
C ASN A 255 -16.38 10.03 -9.53
N TYR A 256 -15.40 10.92 -9.49
CA TYR A 256 -13.99 10.62 -9.78
C TYR A 256 -13.22 10.27 -8.49
N ILE A 257 -12.15 9.50 -8.67
CA ILE A 257 -11.09 9.34 -7.68
C ILE A 257 -9.93 10.23 -8.11
N HIS A 258 -9.68 11.26 -7.32
CA HIS A 258 -8.66 12.26 -7.59
C HIS A 258 -7.34 11.82 -6.99
N PHE A 259 -6.33 11.90 -7.84
CA PHE A 259 -4.94 11.70 -7.51
C PHE A 259 -4.17 12.99 -7.77
N SER A 260 -3.08 13.16 -7.03
CA SER A 260 -2.00 14.09 -7.34
C SER A 260 -0.72 13.31 -7.54
N GLU A 261 0.27 13.89 -8.19
CA GLU A 261 1.63 13.34 -8.12
C GLU A 261 2.08 13.41 -6.65
N THR A 262 2.65 12.33 -6.12
CA THR A 262 3.06 12.31 -4.71
C THR A 262 4.12 13.38 -4.46
N GLU A 263 4.08 14.03 -3.32
CA GLU A 263 5.15 14.95 -2.90
C GLU A 263 6.34 14.19 -2.27
N ASN A 264 6.21 12.88 -2.05
CA ASN A 264 7.26 12.04 -1.50
C ASN A 264 8.37 11.83 -2.55
N GLN A 265 9.47 12.57 -2.41
CA GLN A 265 10.59 12.53 -3.36
C GLN A 265 11.29 11.16 -3.39
N ASP A 266 11.30 10.42 -2.28
CA ASP A 266 11.91 9.09 -2.24
C ASP A 266 11.14 8.11 -3.14
N LEU A 267 9.81 8.09 -3.05
CA LEU A 267 8.98 7.26 -3.92
C LEU A 267 9.18 7.63 -5.40
N GLN A 268 9.23 8.94 -5.72
CA GLN A 268 9.47 9.41 -7.09
C GLN A 268 10.84 8.96 -7.61
N GLN A 269 11.91 9.21 -6.85
CA GLN A 269 13.28 8.93 -7.26
C GLN A 269 13.57 7.43 -7.33
N ASN A 270 13.16 6.65 -6.33
CA ASN A 270 13.38 5.20 -6.31
C ASN A 270 12.63 4.52 -7.44
N PHE A 271 11.36 4.87 -7.68
CA PHE A 271 10.62 4.31 -8.80
C PHE A 271 11.27 4.68 -10.15
N ALA A 272 11.74 5.93 -10.30
CA ALA A 272 12.46 6.33 -11.50
C ALA A 272 13.77 5.55 -11.72
N GLN A 273 14.53 5.29 -10.67
CA GLN A 273 15.75 4.49 -10.70
C GLN A 273 15.47 3.02 -11.07
N ILE A 274 14.41 2.43 -10.49
CA ILE A 274 13.98 1.05 -10.79
C ILE A 274 13.63 0.91 -12.28
N VAL A 275 12.88 1.87 -12.83
CA VAL A 275 12.47 1.86 -14.23
C VAL A 275 13.65 2.12 -15.17
N GLY A 276 14.51 3.08 -14.84
CA GLY A 276 15.70 3.46 -15.62
C GLY A 276 16.86 2.46 -15.57
N GLY A 277 16.77 1.39 -14.76
CA GLY A 277 17.77 0.33 -14.69
C GLY A 277 18.91 0.56 -13.70
N ASN A 278 18.99 1.74 -13.08
CA ASN A 278 19.98 2.09 -12.05
C ASN A 278 19.38 1.93 -10.64
N PHE A 279 18.85 0.75 -10.33
CA PHE A 279 18.57 0.40 -8.93
C PHE A 279 19.88 -0.05 -8.28
N VAL A 280 20.50 0.87 -7.54
CA VAL A 280 21.48 0.48 -6.51
C VAL A 280 20.64 0.08 -5.31
N ALA A 281 20.47 -1.23 -5.11
CA ALA A 281 20.13 -1.71 -3.78
C ALA A 281 21.14 -1.08 -2.81
N LYS A 282 20.73 -0.66 -1.61
CA LYS A 282 21.68 -0.47 -0.50
C LYS A 282 22.37 -1.82 -0.26
N GLU A 283 23.39 -2.13 -1.06
CA GLU A 283 24.49 -2.99 -0.68
C GLU A 283 25.38 -2.13 0.21
N ASP A 284 25.77 -2.72 1.32
CA ASP A 284 26.79 -2.22 2.23
C ASP A 284 28.07 -1.92 1.46
N LYS A 285 28.18 -0.72 0.89
CA LYS A 285 29.48 -0.09 0.72
C LYS A 285 29.88 0.36 2.11
N ALA A 286 31.01 -0.14 2.58
CA ALA A 286 31.82 0.50 3.60
C ALA A 286 32.15 1.93 3.14
N SER A 287 31.17 2.83 3.25
CA SER A 287 31.42 4.21 3.60
C SER A 287 31.77 4.14 5.08
N ALA A 288 32.89 4.72 5.47
CA ALA A 288 33.18 4.89 6.90
C ALA A 288 31.94 5.55 7.51
N THR A 289 31.16 4.79 8.26
CA THR A 289 29.97 5.26 8.96
C THR A 289 30.46 6.29 9.95
N LYS A 290 30.44 7.57 9.56
CA LYS A 290 30.24 8.62 10.54
C LYS A 290 28.83 8.39 11.05
N ASP A 291 28.75 7.72 12.19
CA ASP A 291 27.56 7.74 13.01
C ASP A 291 27.24 9.23 13.28
N TYR A 292 25.98 9.61 13.12
CA TYR A 292 25.50 10.98 13.37
C TYR A 292 24.61 10.93 14.62
N PRO A 293 25.16 10.66 15.81
CA PRO A 293 24.36 10.63 17.02
C PRO A 293 23.80 12.03 17.30
N ASN A 294 22.66 12.06 18.01
CA ASN A 294 22.16 13.30 18.59
C ASN A 294 23.28 13.95 19.40
N SER A 295 23.49 15.24 19.10
CA SER A 295 24.56 16.04 19.68
C SER A 295 24.30 17.50 19.38
N LYS A 296 24.94 18.39 20.14
CA LYS A 296 24.95 19.83 19.83
C LYS A 296 25.47 20.13 18.43
N LEU A 297 26.43 19.33 17.96
CA LEU A 297 27.02 19.49 16.64
C LEU A 297 26.00 19.17 15.55
N LEU A 298 25.22 18.10 15.72
CA LEU A 298 24.13 17.76 14.80
C LEU A 298 23.02 18.81 14.81
N ALA A 299 22.61 19.27 16.00
CA ALA A 299 21.64 20.35 16.15
C ALA A 299 22.09 21.65 15.45
N ALA A 300 23.38 21.99 15.54
CA ALA A 300 23.96 23.13 14.82
C ALA A 300 23.82 22.97 13.30
N LYS A 301 24.13 21.78 12.77
CA LYS A 301 24.02 21.51 11.32
C LYS A 301 22.57 21.58 10.85
N ALA A 302 21.65 20.98 11.59
CA ALA A 302 20.22 21.05 11.32
C ALA A 302 19.72 22.50 11.31
N MET A 303 20.15 23.32 12.27
CA MET A 303 19.78 24.73 12.35
C MET A 303 20.29 25.57 11.16
N ILE A 304 21.56 25.38 10.77
CA ILE A 304 22.15 26.07 9.61
C ILE A 304 21.31 25.82 8.36
N LYS A 305 20.95 24.55 8.11
CA LYS A 305 20.18 24.15 6.92
C LYS A 305 18.72 24.56 7.01
N ALA A 306 18.07 24.35 8.16
CA ALA A 306 16.64 24.62 8.32
C ALA A 306 16.30 26.12 8.21
N PHE A 307 17.20 27.00 8.66
CA PHE A 307 17.04 28.45 8.58
C PHE A 307 17.71 29.07 7.34
N ASN A 308 18.15 28.24 6.37
CA ASN A 308 18.83 28.67 5.14
C ASN A 308 19.99 29.65 5.42
N GLN A 309 20.72 29.45 6.52
CA GLN A 309 21.85 30.29 6.87
C GLN A 309 23.03 29.90 5.99
N ASN A 310 23.74 30.89 5.44
CA ASN A 310 25.02 30.62 4.82
C ASN A 310 25.99 30.16 5.92
N PRO A 311 26.67 29.01 5.79
CA PRO A 311 27.65 28.55 6.78
C PRO A 311 28.72 29.60 7.12
N ALA A 312 29.03 30.49 6.16
CA ALA A 312 29.95 31.61 6.35
C ALA A 312 29.42 32.74 7.27
N ASP A 313 28.10 32.84 7.47
CA ASP A 313 27.45 33.90 8.27
C ASP A 313 27.26 33.50 9.75
N THR A 314 27.65 32.27 10.12
CA THR A 314 27.55 31.71 11.48
C THR A 314 28.33 32.51 12.54
N ASP A 315 29.31 33.33 12.12
CA ASP A 315 30.10 34.20 12.99
C ASP A 315 29.26 35.30 13.68
N ASN A 316 28.11 35.68 13.11
CA ASN A 316 27.23 36.72 13.66
C ASN A 316 26.21 36.19 14.69
N ILE A 317 25.88 34.89 14.64
CA ILE A 317 24.86 34.28 15.50
C ILE A 317 25.36 34.20 16.96
N GLY A 318 26.65 33.94 17.16
CA GLY A 318 27.28 33.93 18.49
C GLY A 318 27.47 35.32 19.14
N GLN A 319 27.21 36.41 18.41
CA GLN A 319 27.35 37.78 18.90
C GLN A 319 26.01 38.46 19.24
N ALA A 320 24.89 37.88 18.81
CA ALA A 320 23.57 38.30 19.24
C ALA A 320 23.30 37.73 20.64
N ASN A 321 22.60 38.45 21.52
CA ASN A 321 22.16 37.96 22.83
C ASN A 321 21.07 36.87 22.66
N VAL A 322 21.41 35.77 22.00
CA VAL A 322 20.55 34.67 21.63
C VAL A 322 21.16 33.39 22.17
N SER A 323 20.37 32.63 22.90
CA SER A 323 20.70 31.25 23.29
C SER A 323 19.64 30.30 22.77
N TYR A 324 20.02 29.04 22.61
CA TYR A 324 19.12 28.00 22.15
C TYR A 324 19.12 26.85 23.16
N ASP A 325 17.96 26.53 23.71
CA ASP A 325 17.82 25.40 24.62
C ASP A 325 17.54 24.14 23.79
N LEU A 326 18.30 23.08 24.06
CA LEU A 326 18.14 21.77 23.44
C LEU A 326 17.43 20.81 24.39
N SER A 327 16.45 20.10 23.84
CA SER A 327 15.78 18.99 24.53
C SER A 327 15.32 17.93 23.53
N THR A 328 14.96 16.76 24.03
CA THR A 328 14.35 15.68 23.24
C THR A 328 12.98 15.33 23.78
N ASP A 329 12.07 14.94 22.89
CA ASP A 329 10.77 14.40 23.27
C ASP A 329 10.40 13.22 22.36
N ALA A 330 10.24 12.04 22.96
CA ALA A 330 9.89 10.80 22.27
C ALA A 330 8.42 10.74 21.82
N SER A 331 7.58 11.63 22.34
CA SER A 331 6.14 11.66 22.10
C SER A 331 5.63 13.09 22.23
N TYR A 332 6.18 14.00 21.42
CA TYR A 332 5.80 15.41 21.44
C TYR A 332 4.35 15.60 20.97
N GLU A 333 3.51 16.16 21.84
CA GLU A 333 2.13 16.51 21.51
C GLU A 333 2.04 17.92 20.93
N ILE A 334 1.41 18.06 19.76
CA ILE A 334 1.24 19.35 19.08
C ILE A 334 0.08 20.12 19.72
N TRP A 335 0.39 21.26 20.35
CA TRP A 335 -0.56 22.23 20.96
C TRP A 335 -1.66 21.60 21.81
N THR A 336 -1.36 20.53 22.55
CA THR A 336 -2.35 19.81 23.39
C THR A 336 -3.60 19.30 22.64
N THR A 337 -3.47 19.05 21.34
CA THR A 337 -4.57 18.61 20.47
C THR A 337 -4.86 17.11 20.55
N GLY A 338 -4.00 16.34 21.21
CA GLY A 338 -3.95 14.88 21.22
C GLY A 338 -3.21 14.27 20.02
N VAL A 339 -2.72 15.08 19.07
CA VAL A 339 -1.93 14.64 17.91
C VAL A 339 -0.45 14.72 18.27
N HIS A 340 0.28 13.63 18.03
CA HIS A 340 1.68 13.48 18.41
C HIS A 340 2.58 13.39 17.17
N LEU A 341 3.80 13.92 17.26
CA LEU A 341 4.81 13.69 16.24
C LEU A 341 5.16 12.18 16.18
N PRO A 342 5.39 11.62 14.98
CA PRO A 342 5.49 10.17 14.77
C PRO A 342 6.81 9.55 15.24
N GLU A 343 7.79 10.40 15.54
CA GLU A 343 9.16 10.02 15.88
C GLU A 343 9.67 10.90 17.02
N GLU A 344 10.70 10.42 17.73
CA GLU A 344 11.40 11.23 18.74
C GLU A 344 12.02 12.45 18.07
N VAL A 345 11.78 13.62 18.63
CA VAL A 345 12.31 14.87 18.09
C VAL A 345 13.32 15.53 19.02
N THR A 346 14.34 16.13 18.42
CA THR A 346 15.14 17.17 19.06
C THR A 346 14.45 18.51 18.85
N ILE A 347 14.31 19.26 19.93
CA ILE A 347 13.72 20.60 19.97
C ILE A 347 14.86 21.60 20.21
N VAL A 348 14.95 22.58 19.32
CA VAL A 348 15.89 23.70 19.41
C VAL A 348 15.08 24.98 19.58
N ALA A 349 14.98 25.47 20.81
CA ALA A 349 14.15 26.61 21.17
C ALA A 349 15.01 27.86 21.42
N GLY A 350 14.86 28.89 20.57
CA GLY A 350 15.61 30.14 20.70
C GLY A 350 15.05 31.07 21.77
N SER A 351 15.94 31.75 22.48
CA SER A 351 15.66 32.81 23.46
C SER A 351 16.41 34.08 23.06
N PRO A 352 15.74 35.22 22.79
CA PRO A 352 14.28 35.41 22.83
C PRO A 352 13.55 34.60 21.75
N THR A 353 12.24 34.33 21.92
CA THR A 353 11.42 33.48 21.03
C THR A 353 11.48 33.87 19.55
N ALA A 354 11.77 35.13 19.24
CA ALA A 354 12.00 35.62 17.87
C ALA A 354 13.19 34.94 17.17
N ALA A 355 14.10 34.31 17.91
CA ALA A 355 15.20 33.51 17.39
C ALA A 355 14.76 32.17 16.77
N GLY A 356 13.48 31.82 16.91
CA GLY A 356 12.85 30.71 16.20
C GLY A 356 12.76 29.42 17.01
N LEU A 357 12.06 28.45 16.41
CA LEU A 357 11.89 27.10 16.91
C LEU A 357 12.22 26.14 15.77
N LEU A 358 13.03 25.13 16.04
CA LEU A 358 13.28 24.03 15.13
C LEU A 358 12.99 22.72 15.86
N MET A 359 12.14 21.89 15.26
CA MET A 359 11.87 20.52 15.73
C MET A 359 12.23 19.55 14.62
N TYR A 360 13.05 18.55 14.91
CA TYR A 360 13.47 17.58 13.92
C TYR A 360 13.68 16.18 14.50
N HIS A 361 13.45 15.15 13.69
CA HIS A 361 13.92 13.79 13.94
C HIS A 361 15.26 13.55 13.24
N ASN A 362 16.19 12.87 13.91
CA ASN A 362 17.48 12.48 13.33
C ASN A 362 17.39 11.08 12.69
N ASN A 363 17.60 11.02 11.37
CA ASN A 363 17.50 9.78 10.61
C ASN A 363 18.77 8.89 10.74
N ASN A 364 19.80 9.36 11.47
CA ASN A 364 21.08 8.68 11.71
C ASN A 364 21.89 8.36 10.44
N ASP A 365 21.59 9.03 9.33
CA ASP A 365 22.23 8.81 8.04
C ASP A 365 22.80 10.08 7.40
N GLY A 366 22.94 11.15 8.19
CA GLY A 366 23.36 12.47 7.72
C GLY A 366 22.20 13.34 7.20
N THR A 367 20.95 12.91 7.40
CA THR A 367 19.75 13.71 7.15
C THR A 367 18.91 13.88 8.42
N VAL A 368 18.09 14.92 8.46
CA VAL A 368 17.07 15.10 9.52
C VAL A 368 15.70 15.42 8.93
N THR A 369 14.64 14.98 9.59
CA THR A 369 13.24 15.24 9.22
C THR A 369 12.73 16.41 10.07
N VAL A 370 12.50 17.57 9.45
CA VAL A 370 12.08 18.81 10.13
C VAL A 370 10.56 18.93 10.12
N TYR A 371 9.97 19.17 11.30
CA TYR A 371 8.56 19.45 11.46
C TYR A 371 8.34 20.96 11.58
N PRO A 372 7.53 21.60 10.71
CA PRO A 372 7.27 23.03 10.75
C PRO A 372 6.23 23.39 11.82
N VAL A 373 6.48 23.03 13.09
CA VAL A 373 5.63 23.40 14.23
C VAL A 373 5.77 24.90 14.47
N PRO A 374 4.71 25.73 14.26
CA PRO A 374 4.82 27.16 14.48
C PRO A 374 5.01 27.48 15.96
N SER A 375 5.90 28.43 16.24
CA SER A 375 6.20 28.90 17.60
C SER A 375 5.12 29.82 18.17
N HIS A 376 4.29 30.41 17.30
CA HIS A 376 3.20 31.29 17.65
C HIS A 376 2.21 31.37 16.48
N TYR A 377 0.96 31.71 16.80
CA TYR A 377 -0.12 31.94 15.85
C TYR A 377 -0.83 33.23 16.22
N GLN A 378 -1.38 33.93 15.23
CA GLN A 378 -2.16 35.16 15.45
C GLN A 378 -3.60 34.84 15.91
N ASP A 379 -4.13 33.68 15.51
CA ASP A 379 -5.53 33.29 15.71
C ASP A 379 -5.69 31.98 16.49
N HIS A 380 -6.53 32.01 17.54
CA HIS A 380 -7.25 30.95 18.28
C HIS A 380 -7.38 29.48 17.77
N ASP A 381 -7.24 29.26 16.48
CA ASP A 381 -7.93 28.16 15.78
C ASP A 381 -7.44 26.76 16.18
N TRP A 382 -6.27 26.68 16.84
CA TRP A 382 -5.74 25.43 17.39
C TRP A 382 -6.46 24.97 18.66
N ASP A 383 -7.13 25.88 19.39
CA ASP A 383 -7.91 25.54 20.59
C ASP A 383 -9.25 24.86 20.21
N ASP A 384 -9.67 24.96 18.94
CA ASP A 384 -10.80 24.21 18.42
C ASP A 384 -10.41 22.73 18.24
N PRO A 385 -11.16 21.78 18.84
CA PRO A 385 -10.77 20.37 18.88
C PRO A 385 -10.76 19.68 17.51
N VAL A 386 -11.42 20.23 16.50
CA VAL A 386 -11.44 19.69 15.13
C VAL A 386 -10.39 20.39 14.28
N LYS A 387 -10.38 21.72 14.27
CA LYS A 387 -9.41 22.50 13.48
C LYS A 387 -7.99 22.33 14.00
N GLY A 388 -7.78 22.37 15.32
CA GLY A 388 -6.46 22.19 15.92
C GLY A 388 -5.86 20.83 15.60
N LYS A 389 -6.67 19.77 15.59
CA LYS A 389 -6.22 18.44 15.12
C LYS A 389 -5.86 18.45 13.64
N ALA A 390 -6.65 19.10 12.79
CA ALA A 390 -6.36 19.20 11.36
C ALA A 390 -5.03 19.96 11.12
N MET A 391 -4.84 21.09 11.79
CA MET A 391 -3.60 21.89 11.72
C MET A 391 -2.39 21.10 12.26
N ALA A 392 -2.58 20.30 13.31
CA ALA A 392 -1.52 19.43 13.83
C ALA A 392 -1.13 18.32 12.83
N TYR A 393 -2.10 17.73 12.11
CA TYR A 393 -1.80 16.82 11.01
C TYR A 393 -1.12 17.53 9.84
N ASP A 394 -1.49 18.76 9.53
CA ASP A 394 -0.83 19.55 8.48
C ASP A 394 0.65 19.79 8.80
N VAL A 395 1.02 20.01 10.07
CA VAL A 395 2.42 20.07 10.50
C VAL A 395 3.17 18.77 10.19
N ILE A 396 2.56 17.62 10.46
CA ILE A 396 3.16 16.31 10.15
C ILE A 396 3.30 16.14 8.63
N ASN A 397 2.26 16.51 7.87
CA ASN A 397 2.24 16.38 6.41
C ASN A 397 3.23 17.31 5.70
N GLN A 398 3.54 18.46 6.30
CA GLN A 398 4.53 19.41 5.81
C GLN A 398 5.96 19.14 6.32
N ALA A 399 6.18 18.01 7.00
CA ALA A 399 7.50 17.59 7.39
C ALA A 399 8.40 17.45 6.15
N ARG A 400 9.66 17.88 6.26
CA ARG A 400 10.61 17.84 5.15
C ARG A 400 11.95 17.26 5.60
N GLN A 401 12.54 16.42 4.76
CA GLN A 401 13.90 15.96 4.99
C GLN A 401 14.91 17.02 4.52
N ILE A 402 15.94 17.25 5.33
CA ILE A 402 17.08 18.08 4.96
C ILE A 402 18.37 17.26 5.10
N ASP A 403 19.20 17.30 4.07
CA ASP A 403 20.57 16.78 4.11
C ASP A 403 21.42 17.73 4.95
N ILE A 404 22.12 17.23 5.96
CA ILE A 404 23.03 18.00 6.81
C ILE A 404 24.49 17.55 6.66
N SER A 405 24.73 16.56 5.80
CA SER A 405 26.04 15.92 5.62
C SER A 405 27.07 16.85 4.97
N ASP A 406 26.60 17.81 4.17
CA ASP A 406 27.41 18.83 3.50
C ASP A 406 27.73 20.05 4.39
N VAL A 407 27.18 20.12 5.61
CA VAL A 407 27.47 21.20 6.55
C VAL A 407 28.84 20.93 7.22
N PRO A 408 29.83 21.83 7.05
CA PRO A 408 31.15 21.66 7.64
C PRO A 408 31.11 21.65 9.18
N ASP A 409 31.89 20.75 9.79
CA ASP A 409 31.96 20.61 11.26
C ASP A 409 32.44 21.90 11.94
N ASP A 410 33.38 22.63 11.33
CA ASP A 410 33.92 23.88 11.85
C ASP A 410 32.88 25.02 11.84
N ALA A 411 32.04 25.10 10.82
CA ALA A 411 30.92 26.04 10.78
C ALA A 411 29.86 25.71 11.85
N ALA A 412 29.51 24.43 12.00
CA ALA A 412 28.56 23.98 13.02
C ALA A 412 29.10 24.18 14.45
N GLN A 413 30.41 23.94 14.68
CA GLN A 413 31.04 24.08 15.98
C GLN A 413 30.95 25.50 16.54
N LYS A 414 30.89 26.53 15.68
CA LYS A 414 30.71 27.93 16.10
C LYS A 414 29.35 28.18 16.77
N LEU A 415 28.31 27.42 16.41
CA LEU A 415 26.98 27.51 17.01
C LEU A 415 26.84 26.66 18.29
N VAL A 416 27.71 25.68 18.51
CA VAL A 416 27.65 24.83 19.71
C VAL A 416 27.73 25.65 21.00
N ALA A 417 28.45 26.78 20.99
CA ALA A 417 28.61 27.65 22.15
C ALA A 417 27.31 28.38 22.60
N VAL A 418 26.33 28.52 21.70
CA VAL A 418 25.04 29.15 22.03
C VAL A 418 23.95 28.13 22.41
N PHE A 419 24.27 26.83 22.39
CA PHE A 419 23.36 25.76 22.83
C PHE A 419 23.50 25.43 24.32
N ASN A 420 22.39 25.55 25.04
CA ASN A 420 22.22 25.06 26.40
C ASN A 420 21.56 23.68 26.40
N GLY A 421 21.82 22.86 27.43
CA GLY A 421 21.31 21.47 27.50
C GLY A 421 22.15 20.50 26.67
N ASP A 422 21.81 19.21 26.69
CA ASP A 422 22.41 18.15 25.88
C ASP A 422 21.30 17.24 25.36
N VAL A 423 21.56 16.53 24.25
CA VAL A 423 20.62 15.64 23.55
C VAL A 423 21.30 14.39 23.04
#